data_AF-A0A958ENW7-F1
#
_entry.id   AF-A0A958ENW7-F1
#
_cell.length_a   1.000
_cell.length_b   1.000
_cell.length_c   1.000
_cell.angle_alpha   90.00
_cell.angle_beta   90.00
_cell.angle_gamma   90.00
#
_symmetry.space_group_name_H-M   'P 1'
#
loop_
_entity.id
_entity.type
_entity.pdbx_description
1 polymer ?
#
loop_
_entity_poly.entity_id
_entity_poly.type
_entity_poly.pdbx_seq_one_letter_code
_entity_poly.pdbx_strand_id
1 'polypeptide(L)'
;ENFMPSIGTSSYLKSPDGPGIREDSGVELGSEVSFYYDPMLSKLCAWGSNRDEAIFRMKRGLKEYQISGVQTTIPFCLLVLDHKDFRNGSYSTDFVGKQLNRLLESEFNTEPIAALAAALIVHHQRENSEVIVRQSKKSNWKLNSLKLR
;
A
#
# COMPACT_ATOMS: atom_id res chain seq x y z
N GLU A 1 -1.31 14.00 7.47
CA GLU A 1 -1.06 15.11 6.54
C GLU A 1 -2.37 15.40 5.79
N ASN A 2 -2.93 16.61 5.92
CA ASN A 2 -4.26 16.98 5.44
C ASN A 2 -4.29 17.18 3.90
N PHE A 3 -4.14 16.12 3.11
CA PHE A 3 -4.13 16.18 1.63
C PHE A 3 -3.11 17.19 1.06
N MET A 4 -1.97 17.35 1.72
CA MET A 4 -0.91 18.20 1.20
C MET A 4 -0.36 17.61 -0.11
N PRO A 5 -0.07 18.44 -1.12
CA PRO A 5 0.58 17.98 -2.34
C PRO A 5 1.89 17.26 -2.04
N SER A 6 2.09 16.10 -2.68
CA SER A 6 3.35 15.37 -2.61
C SER A 6 4.18 15.70 -3.85
N ILE A 7 5.28 16.42 -3.65
CA ILE A 7 6.29 16.63 -4.70
C ILE A 7 7.21 15.42 -4.81
N GLY A 8 7.76 15.18 -5.99
CA GLY A 8 8.71 14.09 -6.22
C GLY A 8 8.63 13.52 -7.63
N THR A 9 9.34 12.43 -7.85
CA THR A 9 9.38 11.75 -9.15
C THR A 9 8.67 10.41 -9.04
N SER A 10 7.82 10.10 -10.03
CA SER A 10 7.18 8.79 -10.14
C SER A 10 8.23 7.71 -10.41
N SER A 11 8.54 6.90 -9.41
CA SER A 11 9.55 5.84 -9.50
C SER A 11 8.97 4.53 -10.05
N TYR A 12 7.65 4.37 -9.95
CA TYR A 12 6.91 3.25 -10.52
C TYR A 12 5.51 3.71 -10.89
N LEU A 13 5.05 3.29 -12.06
CA LEU A 13 3.70 3.57 -12.56
C LEU A 13 3.18 2.33 -13.29
N LYS A 14 2.02 1.85 -12.85
CA LYS A 14 1.23 0.82 -13.53
C LYS A 14 -0.19 1.31 -13.68
N SER A 15 -0.56 1.66 -14.90
CA SER A 15 -1.91 2.07 -15.27
C SER A 15 -2.92 0.92 -15.12
N PRO A 16 -4.16 1.22 -14.68
CA PRO A 16 -5.25 0.26 -14.67
C PRO A 16 -5.86 0.13 -16.07
N ASP A 17 -6.44 -1.03 -16.37
CA ASP A 17 -7.09 -1.27 -17.67
C ASP A 17 -8.25 -2.27 -17.54
N GLY A 18 -8.99 -2.45 -18.63
CA GLY A 18 -10.03 -3.44 -18.80
C GLY A 18 -11.43 -2.84 -18.94
N PRO A 19 -12.45 -3.69 -19.00
CA PRO A 19 -13.80 -3.28 -19.38
C PRO A 19 -14.37 -2.16 -18.51
N GLY A 20 -14.81 -1.09 -19.17
CA GLY A 20 -15.45 0.05 -18.52
C GLY A 20 -14.52 0.88 -17.64
N ILE A 21 -13.20 0.76 -17.78
CA ILE A 21 -12.21 1.67 -17.20
C ILE A 21 -11.63 2.55 -18.30
N ARG A 22 -11.48 3.83 -18.01
CA ARG A 22 -10.72 4.78 -18.83
C ARG A 22 -9.81 5.60 -17.93
N GLU A 23 -8.56 5.69 -18.32
CA GLU A 23 -7.58 6.58 -17.71
C GLU A 23 -7.27 7.73 -18.67
N ASP A 24 -7.30 8.96 -18.16
CA ASP A 24 -6.69 10.12 -18.79
C ASP A 24 -5.50 10.57 -17.90
N SER A 25 -4.28 10.15 -18.25
CA SER A 25 -3.07 10.45 -17.45
C SER A 25 -2.34 11.69 -17.97
N GLY A 26 -1.84 12.52 -17.05
CA GLY A 26 -0.89 13.60 -17.33
C GLY A 26 0.56 13.25 -16.97
N VAL A 27 0.80 12.03 -16.49
CA VAL A 27 2.11 11.56 -16.02
C VAL A 27 2.48 10.20 -16.61
N GLU A 28 3.78 9.97 -16.71
CA GLU A 28 4.39 8.72 -17.13
C GLU A 28 5.42 8.25 -16.08
N LEU A 29 5.99 7.07 -16.28
CA LEU A 29 7.08 6.60 -15.44
C LEU A 29 8.26 7.58 -15.51
N GLY A 30 8.76 8.03 -14.36
CA GLY A 30 9.84 9.01 -14.28
C GLY A 30 9.39 10.47 -14.37
N SER A 31 8.09 10.77 -14.50
CA SER A 31 7.59 12.15 -14.46
C SER A 31 7.83 12.81 -13.11
N GLU A 32 8.20 14.09 -13.14
CA GLU A 32 8.36 14.93 -11.96
C GLU A 32 7.06 15.68 -11.63
N VAL A 33 6.59 15.51 -10.40
CA VAL A 33 5.50 16.29 -9.80
C VAL A 33 6.12 17.49 -9.11
N SER A 34 6.10 18.62 -9.81
CA SER A 34 6.67 19.89 -9.32
C SER A 34 5.67 20.71 -8.51
N PHE A 35 6.17 21.71 -7.79
CA PHE A 35 5.32 22.64 -7.04
C PHE A 35 4.64 23.70 -7.92
N TYR A 36 5.02 23.82 -9.18
CA TYR A 36 4.58 24.90 -10.07
C TYR A 36 3.18 24.66 -10.66
N TYR A 37 2.68 23.43 -10.61
CA TYR A 37 1.43 23.02 -11.25
C TYR A 37 0.48 22.35 -10.25
N ASP A 38 -0.75 22.11 -10.69
CA ASP A 38 -1.73 21.35 -9.93
C ASP A 38 -1.21 19.92 -9.65
N PRO A 39 -1.35 19.38 -8.42
CA PRO A 39 -0.93 18.03 -8.07
C PRO A 39 -1.76 16.90 -8.72
N MET A 40 -2.73 17.20 -9.58
CA MET A 40 -3.51 16.20 -10.29
C MET A 40 -2.65 15.38 -11.28
N LEU A 41 -2.45 14.10 -10.95
CA LEU A 41 -1.64 13.18 -11.77
C LEU A 41 -2.42 12.59 -12.96
N SER A 42 -3.63 12.10 -12.69
CA SER A 42 -4.45 11.35 -13.66
C SER A 42 -5.92 11.38 -13.25
N LYS A 43 -6.80 11.22 -14.25
CA LYS A 43 -8.24 11.07 -14.06
C LYS A 43 -8.66 9.64 -14.44
N LEU A 44 -9.16 8.91 -13.45
CA LEU A 44 -9.72 7.57 -13.66
C LEU A 44 -11.25 7.65 -13.73
N CYS A 45 -11.83 7.12 -14.81
CA CYS A 45 -13.28 7.03 -15.02
C CYS A 45 -13.70 5.56 -15.09
N ALA A 46 -14.83 5.23 -14.47
CA ALA A 46 -15.44 3.90 -14.55
C ALA A 46 -16.88 4.00 -15.04
N TRP A 47 -17.28 3.05 -15.88
CA TRP A 47 -18.63 2.90 -16.39
C TRP A 47 -19.17 1.50 -16.13
N GLY A 48 -20.46 1.42 -15.79
CA GLY A 48 -21.22 0.18 -15.63
C GLY A 48 -22.70 0.42 -15.93
N SER A 49 -23.47 -0.65 -16.11
CA SER A 49 -24.90 -0.59 -16.41
C SER A 49 -25.73 -0.05 -15.23
N ASN A 50 -25.19 -0.12 -14.03
CA ASN A 50 -25.76 0.49 -12.82
C ASN A 50 -24.65 1.05 -11.92
N ARG A 51 -25.08 1.76 -10.88
CA ARG A 51 -24.17 2.43 -9.94
C ARG A 51 -23.22 1.46 -9.23
N ASP A 52 -23.74 0.31 -8.80
CA ASP A 52 -22.94 -0.67 -8.07
C ASP A 52 -21.85 -1.29 -8.94
N GLU A 53 -22.17 -1.58 -10.21
CA GLU A 53 -21.19 -2.06 -11.17
C GLU A 53 -20.10 -1.02 -11.47
N ALA A 54 -20.48 0.25 -11.63
CA ALA A 54 -19.52 1.33 -11.83
C ALA A 54 -18.60 1.49 -10.60
N ILE A 55 -19.14 1.42 -9.38
CA ILE A 55 -18.33 1.42 -8.14
C ILE A 55 -17.40 0.20 -8.12
N PHE A 56 -17.90 -0.99 -8.41
CA PHE A 56 -17.12 -2.22 -8.39
C PHE A 56 -15.93 -2.14 -9.36
N ARG A 57 -16.18 -1.69 -10.59
CA ARG A 57 -15.13 -1.49 -11.61
C ARG A 57 -14.14 -0.41 -11.18
N MET A 58 -14.61 0.73 -10.65
CA MET A 58 -13.74 1.79 -10.13
C MET A 58 -12.81 1.26 -9.04
N LYS A 59 -13.35 0.50 -8.07
CA LYS A 59 -12.55 -0.10 -7.00
C LYS A 59 -11.50 -1.07 -7.53
N ARG A 60 -11.85 -1.88 -8.54
CA ARG A 60 -10.88 -2.75 -9.23
C ARG A 60 -9.76 -1.93 -9.87
N GLY A 61 -10.12 -0.92 -10.68
CA GLY A 61 -9.16 -0.05 -11.34
C GLY A 61 -8.22 0.65 -10.35
N LEU A 62 -8.75 1.22 -9.27
CA LEU A 62 -7.94 1.85 -8.22
C LEU A 62 -7.01 0.87 -7.48
N LYS A 63 -7.39 -0.41 -7.33
CA LYS A 63 -6.52 -1.44 -6.73
C LYS A 63 -5.41 -1.91 -7.67
N GLU A 64 -5.66 -1.87 -8.98
CA GLU A 64 -4.67 -2.20 -10.01
C GLU A 64 -3.72 -1.03 -10.29
N TYR A 65 -4.19 0.21 -10.08
CA TYR A 65 -3.41 1.43 -10.29
C TYR A 65 -2.35 1.60 -9.21
N GLN A 66 -1.09 1.45 -9.61
CA GLN A 66 0.05 1.59 -8.70
C GLN A 66 0.91 2.76 -9.13
N ILE A 67 1.10 3.71 -8.22
CA ILE A 67 2.00 4.85 -8.37
C ILE A 67 2.89 4.88 -7.14
N SER A 68 4.21 4.98 -7.33
CA SER A 68 5.19 5.10 -6.25
C SER A 68 6.11 6.29 -6.48
N GLY A 69 6.69 6.81 -5.40
CA GLY A 69 7.55 8.01 -5.42
C GLY A 69 6.82 9.31 -5.08
N VAL A 70 5.48 9.32 -5.17
CA VAL A 70 4.62 10.40 -4.67
C VAL A 70 3.41 9.81 -3.94
N GLN A 71 2.93 10.50 -2.91
CA GLN A 71 1.67 10.11 -2.25
C GLN A 71 0.48 10.40 -3.17
N THR A 72 -0.56 9.55 -3.09
CA THR A 72 -1.75 9.68 -3.93
C THR A 72 -3.04 9.61 -3.11
N THR A 73 -4.14 10.08 -3.69
CA THR A 73 -5.47 10.01 -3.08
C THR A 73 -6.17 8.65 -3.29
N ILE A 74 -5.51 7.67 -3.91
CA ILE A 74 -6.09 6.35 -4.23
C ILE A 74 -6.66 5.65 -2.98
N PRO A 75 -5.93 5.56 -1.84
CA PRO A 75 -6.47 4.89 -0.64
C PRO A 75 -7.74 5.57 -0.12
N PHE A 76 -7.73 6.91 -0.06
CA PHE A 76 -8.90 7.69 0.33
C PHE A 76 -10.11 7.45 -0.61
N CYS A 77 -9.88 7.44 -1.93
CA CYS A 77 -10.94 7.14 -2.90
C CYS A 77 -11.54 5.75 -2.69
N LEU A 78 -10.72 4.74 -2.38
CA LEU A 78 -11.20 3.39 -2.05
C LEU A 78 -12.09 3.39 -0.79
N LEU A 79 -11.69 4.12 0.26
CA LEU A 79 -12.50 4.26 1.48
C LEU A 79 -13.84 4.92 1.21
N VAL A 80 -13.87 5.99 0.40
CA VAL A 80 -15.11 6.67 0.01
C VAL A 80 -16.01 5.73 -0.79
N LEU A 81 -15.47 4.96 -1.73
CA LEU A 81 -16.22 4.00 -2.54
C LEU A 81 -16.82 2.87 -1.70
N ASP A 82 -16.19 2.52 -0.58
CA ASP A 82 -16.72 1.53 0.37
C ASP A 82 -17.74 2.10 1.36
N HIS A 83 -17.83 3.43 1.47
CA HIS A 83 -18.71 4.07 2.43
C HIS A 83 -20.20 3.90 2.07
N LYS A 84 -21.01 3.40 3.01
CA LYS A 84 -22.44 3.14 2.82
C LYS A 84 -23.21 4.33 2.25
N ASP A 85 -22.97 5.54 2.75
CA ASP A 85 -23.71 6.73 2.35
C ASP A 85 -23.32 7.15 0.93
N PHE A 86 -22.05 6.94 0.55
CA PHE A 86 -21.60 7.15 -0.82
C PHE A 86 -22.30 6.17 -1.76
N ARG A 87 -22.28 4.87 -1.43
CA ARG A 87 -22.90 3.81 -2.25
C ARG A 87 -24.40 4.07 -2.44
N ASN A 88 -25.10 4.46 -1.39
CA ASN A 88 -26.54 4.75 -1.41
C ASN A 88 -26.89 6.11 -2.05
N GLY A 89 -25.91 6.95 -2.40
CA GLY A 89 -26.18 8.29 -2.93
C GLY A 89 -26.64 9.31 -1.89
N SER A 90 -26.52 8.99 -0.60
CA SER A 90 -27.00 9.83 0.52
C SER A 90 -25.88 10.70 1.06
N TYR A 91 -25.41 11.66 0.27
CA TYR A 91 -24.32 12.56 0.65
C TYR A 91 -24.54 13.98 0.11
N SER A 92 -23.85 14.95 0.73
CA SER A 92 -23.86 16.34 0.31
C SER A 92 -22.43 16.83 0.00
N THR A 93 -22.29 18.10 -0.36
CA THR A 93 -20.99 18.75 -0.59
C THR A 93 -20.08 18.76 0.66
N ASP A 94 -20.65 18.54 1.84
CA ASP A 94 -19.95 18.53 3.13
C ASP A 94 -19.57 17.10 3.60
N PHE A 95 -19.79 16.09 2.75
CA PHE A 95 -19.54 14.69 3.09
C PHE A 95 -18.12 14.44 3.60
N VAL A 96 -17.11 14.93 2.88
CA VAL A 96 -15.70 14.72 3.26
C VAL A 96 -15.40 15.41 4.58
N GLY A 97 -15.83 16.65 4.79
CA GLY A 97 -15.60 17.39 6.04
C GLY A 97 -16.14 16.67 7.28
N LYS A 98 -17.32 16.06 7.17
CA LYS A 98 -17.94 15.28 8.26
C LYS A 98 -17.30 13.92 8.48
N GLN A 99 -16.81 13.30 7.41
CA GLN A 99 -16.51 11.87 7.40
C GLN A 99 -15.01 11.57 7.40
N LEU A 100 -14.16 12.56 7.14
CA LEU A 100 -12.72 12.39 6.94
C LEU A 100 -12.03 11.68 8.11
N ASN A 101 -12.18 12.17 9.35
CA ASN A 101 -11.51 11.59 10.51
C ASN A 101 -11.89 10.12 10.70
N ARG A 102 -13.19 9.80 10.58
CA ARG A 102 -13.68 8.43 10.72
C ARG A 102 -13.23 7.50 9.57
N LEU A 103 -13.02 8.03 8.36
CA LEU A 103 -12.46 7.23 7.27
C LEU A 103 -10.98 6.93 7.52
N LEU A 104 -10.20 7.94 7.94
CA LEU A 104 -8.76 7.80 8.20
C LEU A 104 -8.44 6.90 9.41
N GLU A 105 -9.30 6.89 10.44
CA GLU A 105 -9.15 6.00 11.60
C GLU A 105 -9.30 4.51 11.24
N SER A 106 -9.97 4.18 10.13
CA SER A 106 -10.22 2.79 9.72
C SER A 106 -9.04 2.10 9.03
N GLU A 107 -8.01 2.85 8.59
CA GLU A 107 -6.88 2.32 7.81
C GLU A 107 -5.80 1.63 8.64
N PHE A 108 -5.75 1.85 9.96
CA PHE A 108 -4.65 1.35 10.80
C PHE A 108 -5.07 0.15 11.66
N ASN A 109 -5.19 -1.02 11.04
CA ASN A 109 -5.15 -2.28 11.79
C ASN A 109 -3.70 -2.79 11.79
N THR A 110 -2.91 -2.31 12.75
CA THR A 110 -1.47 -2.61 12.87
C THR A 110 -1.21 -4.06 13.32
N GLU A 111 -2.20 -4.68 13.95
CA GLU A 111 -2.14 -6.04 14.51
C GLU A 111 -1.62 -7.11 13.52
N PRO A 112 -2.17 -7.28 12.31
CA PRO A 112 -1.67 -8.27 11.35
C PRO A 112 -0.26 -7.98 10.85
N ILE A 113 0.11 -6.71 10.67
CA ILE A 113 1.44 -6.31 10.20
C ILE A 113 2.48 -6.57 11.29
N ALA A 114 2.16 -6.21 12.54
CA ALA A 114 3.01 -6.47 13.69
C ALA A 114 3.19 -7.98 13.93
N ALA A 115 2.13 -8.77 13.81
CA ALA A 115 2.18 -10.22 13.93
C ALA A 115 3.08 -10.86 12.85
N LEU A 116 2.95 -10.42 11.59
CA LEU A 116 3.79 -10.91 10.50
C LEU A 116 5.26 -10.53 10.68
N ALA A 117 5.54 -9.29 11.08
CA ALA A 117 6.90 -8.82 11.37
C ALA A 117 7.52 -9.60 12.54
N ALA A 118 6.78 -9.82 13.62
CA ALA A 118 7.23 -10.61 14.76
C ALA A 118 7.53 -12.06 14.35
N ALA A 119 6.67 -12.68 13.54
CA ALA A 119 6.89 -14.03 13.03
C ALA A 119 8.16 -14.15 12.18
N LEU A 120 8.41 -13.19 11.29
CA LEU A 120 9.64 -13.12 10.48
C LEU A 120 10.89 -12.96 11.35
N ILE A 121 10.85 -12.08 12.36
CA ILE A 121 11.97 -11.88 13.29
C ILE A 121 12.28 -13.16 14.06
N VAL A 122 11.25 -13.83 14.60
CA VAL A 122 11.41 -15.10 15.32
C VAL A 122 11.98 -16.19 14.41
N HIS A 123 11.51 -16.28 13.16
CA HIS A 123 12.04 -17.23 12.18
C HIS A 123 13.51 -16.96 11.88
N HIS A 124 13.88 -15.70 11.62
CA HIS A 124 15.26 -15.32 11.34
C HIS A 124 16.20 -15.56 12.53
N GLN A 125 15.73 -15.32 13.75
CA GLN A 125 16.49 -15.63 14.97
C GLN A 125 16.70 -17.14 15.17
N ARG A 126 15.69 -17.96 14.83
CA ARG A 126 15.81 -19.44 14.90
C ARG A 126 16.86 -19.96 13.92
N GLU A 127 16.83 -19.53 12.67
CA GLU A 127 17.82 -19.95 11.66
C GLU A 127 19.24 -19.54 12.07
N ASN A 128 19.42 -18.30 12.53
CA ASN A 128 20.73 -17.83 13.02
C ASN A 128 21.20 -18.61 14.27
N SER A 129 20.28 -18.96 15.17
CA SER A 129 20.58 -19.76 16.36
C SER A 129 20.98 -21.20 16.00
N GLU A 130 20.34 -21.83 15.02
CA GLU A 130 20.70 -23.16 14.52
C GLU A 130 22.08 -23.20 13.85
N VAL A 131 22.45 -22.13 13.13
CA VAL A 131 23.79 -21.98 12.53
C VAL A 131 24.88 -21.89 13.61
N ILE A 132 24.65 -21.11 14.67
CA ILE A 132 25.59 -20.97 15.80
C ILE A 132 25.76 -22.31 16.54
N VAL A 133 24.66 -23.04 16.79
CA VAL A 133 24.71 -24.35 17.46
C VAL A 133 25.44 -25.40 16.61
N ARG A 134 25.28 -25.39 15.28
CA ARG A 134 26.04 -26.27 14.37
C ARG A 134 27.53 -26.00 14.36
N GLN A 135 27.97 -24.74 14.46
CA GLN A 135 29.40 -24.41 14.56
C GLN A 135 30.00 -24.80 15.92
N SER A 136 29.24 -24.66 17.01
CA SER A 136 29.65 -25.06 18.37
C SER A 136 29.85 -26.58 18.51
N LYS A 137 29.15 -27.40 17.71
CA LYS A 137 29.38 -28.87 17.63
C LYS A 137 30.72 -29.30 17.00
N LYS A 138 31.61 -28.34 16.70
CA LYS A 138 33.08 -28.44 16.78
C LYS A 138 33.59 -29.08 18.08
N SER A 139 33.39 -30.38 18.31
CA SER A 139 33.80 -31.01 19.56
C SER A 139 35.28 -30.76 19.93
N ASN A 140 35.50 -30.25 21.15
CA ASN A 140 36.79 -30.10 21.81
C ASN A 140 37.52 -31.43 22.09
N TRP A 141 36.92 -32.60 21.79
CA TRP A 141 37.58 -33.90 21.98
C TRP A 141 38.87 -34.02 21.14
N LYS A 142 38.97 -33.35 19.99
CA LYS A 142 40.22 -33.27 19.19
C LYS A 142 41.27 -32.32 19.76
N LEU A 143 40.88 -31.34 20.58
CA LEU A 143 41.80 -30.36 21.17
C LEU A 143 42.36 -30.85 22.52
N ASN A 144 41.61 -31.65 23.28
CA ASN A 144 42.10 -32.23 24.54
C ASN A 144 42.94 -33.51 24.37
N SER A 145 42.93 -34.17 23.21
CA SER A 145 43.78 -35.35 22.96
C SER A 145 45.26 -35.00 22.74
N LEU A 146 45.60 -33.72 22.60
CA LEU A 146 46.97 -33.23 22.38
C LEU A 146 47.66 -32.70 23.65
N LYS A 147 46.98 -32.68 24.81
CA LYS A 147 47.53 -32.23 26.10
C LYS A 147 48.00 -33.36 27.02
N LEU A 148 48.00 -34.61 26.56
CA LEU A 148 48.35 -35.81 27.33
C LEU A 148 49.57 -36.57 26.77
N ARG A 149 50.47 -35.88 26.06
CA ARG A 149 51.79 -36.41 25.68
C ARG A 149 52.89 -35.47 26.13
#